data_AF-A0A559RZ04-F1
#
_entry.id   AF-A0A559RZ04-F1
#
_cell.length_a   1.000
_cell.length_b   1.000
_cell.length_c   1.000
_cell.angle_alpha   90.00
_cell.angle_beta   90.00
_cell.angle_gamma   90.00
#
_symmetry.space_group_name_H-M   'P 1'
#
loop_
_entity.id
_entity.type
_entity.pdbx_description
1 polymer ?
#
loop_
_entity_poly.entity_id
_entity_poly.type
_entity_poly.pdbx_seq_one_letter_code
_entity_poly.pdbx_strand_id
1 'polypeptide(L)'
;MFFNFILLISCSNKSTSKNLDENIDVNTIKIIDFKVDKKELRLDQNKGVWFYQNVPFNGFAISYFDNNQLKEKTGFYNGKRQGIVKKWFSSGNIKLEYFYNQNRIEGLYKSWWDNGQKSSELIYTNGVQNGIEKKWYPSGKIAKIRNVLNGKENGLQKAWLENGKLYVNYEAKNGRVYGLRRANKCYQLKNEKLVEYVKK
;
A
#
# COMPACT_ATOMS: atom_id res chain seq x y z
N MET A 1 17.98 55.75 58.30
CA MET A 1 18.40 54.36 58.58
C MET A 1 17.51 53.45 57.74
N PHE A 2 18.11 52.86 56.70
CA PHE A 2 17.67 51.79 55.80
C PHE A 2 16.30 51.84 55.09
N PHE A 3 16.40 52.17 53.79
CA PHE A 3 15.49 51.84 52.70
C PHE A 3 15.12 50.35 52.72
N ASN A 4 13.82 50.04 52.75
CA ASN A 4 13.33 48.66 52.64
C ASN A 4 13.00 48.37 51.17
N PHE A 5 13.78 47.47 50.57
CA PHE A 5 13.80 47.14 49.16
C PHE A 5 12.71 46.09 48.86
N ILE A 6 11.78 46.42 47.97
CA ILE A 6 10.74 45.51 47.46
C ILE A 6 11.41 44.50 46.51
N LEU A 7 11.52 43.24 46.92
CA LEU A 7 11.95 42.12 46.09
C LEU A 7 10.73 41.46 45.45
N LEU A 8 10.44 41.84 44.21
CA LEU A 8 9.52 41.13 43.31
C LEU A 8 10.20 39.83 42.85
N ILE A 9 9.79 38.70 43.41
CA ILE A 9 10.17 37.37 42.92
C ILE A 9 9.38 37.10 41.64
N SER A 10 10.04 37.29 40.50
CA SER A 10 9.55 36.87 39.19
C SER A 10 9.73 35.36 39.05
N CYS A 11 8.63 34.60 39.18
CA CYS A 11 8.59 33.19 38.78
C CYS A 11 8.52 33.10 37.25
N SER A 12 9.66 32.90 36.60
CA SER A 12 9.69 32.46 35.20
C SER A 12 9.20 31.02 35.11
N ASN A 13 7.91 30.82 34.82
CA ASN A 13 7.42 29.51 34.41
C ASN A 13 8.02 29.18 33.03
N LYS A 14 9.16 28.50 33.02
CA LYS A 14 9.59 27.71 31.85
C LYS A 14 8.61 26.55 31.74
N SER A 15 7.52 26.76 31.01
CA SER A 15 6.75 25.67 30.42
C SER A 15 7.66 24.97 29.42
N THR A 16 8.42 23.99 29.89
CA THR A 16 9.03 22.98 29.03
C THR A 16 7.88 22.13 28.51
N SER A 17 7.25 22.58 27.42
CA SER A 17 6.48 21.70 26.55
C SER A 17 7.46 20.71 25.95
N LYS A 18 7.68 19.59 26.65
CA LYS A 18 8.17 18.37 26.03
C LYS A 18 7.08 17.95 25.05
N ASN A 19 7.18 18.43 23.81
CA ASN A 19 6.62 17.74 22.66
C ASN A 19 7.27 16.36 22.66
N LEU A 20 6.55 15.41 23.26
CA LEU A 20 6.73 14.00 23.00
C LEU A 20 6.22 13.77 21.58
N ASP A 21 7.03 14.17 20.60
CA ASP A 21 7.00 13.56 19.28
C ASP A 21 7.47 12.12 19.45
N GLU A 22 6.60 11.28 20.01
CA GLU A 22 6.75 9.84 19.93
C GLU A 22 6.60 9.47 18.46
N ASN A 23 7.73 9.39 17.76
CA ASN A 23 7.88 8.51 16.62
C ASN A 23 7.67 7.08 17.12
N ILE A 24 6.41 6.72 17.38
CA ILE A 24 6.01 5.33 17.53
C ILE A 24 6.26 4.71 16.16
N ASP A 25 7.32 3.90 16.06
CA ASP A 25 7.52 3.04 14.92
C ASP A 25 6.27 2.16 14.79
N VAL A 26 5.39 2.54 13.87
CA VAL A 26 4.08 1.95 13.65
C VAL A 26 4.15 0.46 13.26
N ASN A 27 5.36 -0.05 13.00
CA ASN A 27 5.63 -1.48 12.87
C ASN A 27 5.68 -2.24 14.22
N THR A 28 5.63 -1.55 15.36
CA THR A 28 5.70 -2.17 16.70
C THR A 28 4.34 -2.43 17.36
N ILE A 29 3.23 -1.98 16.76
CA ILE A 29 1.89 -2.25 17.31
C ILE A 29 1.61 -3.75 17.23
N LYS A 30 1.70 -4.43 18.38
CA LYS A 30 1.35 -5.85 18.52
C LYS A 30 -0.18 -6.01 18.62
N ILE A 31 -0.74 -6.70 17.64
CA ILE A 31 -2.16 -7.04 17.60
C ILE A 31 -2.36 -8.30 18.43
N ILE A 32 -3.29 -8.27 19.39
CA ILE A 32 -3.66 -9.43 20.19
C ILE A 32 -4.19 -10.56 19.28
N ASP A 33 -3.87 -11.82 19.56
CA ASP A 33 -4.35 -12.95 18.75
C ASP A 33 -5.80 -13.36 19.11
N PHE A 34 -6.68 -12.38 19.24
CA PHE A 34 -8.13 -12.57 19.38
C PHE A 34 -8.77 -12.54 17.99
N LYS A 35 -9.61 -13.53 17.66
CA LYS A 35 -10.19 -13.68 16.31
C LYS A 35 -11.72 -13.65 16.39
N VAL A 36 -12.34 -12.95 15.46
CA VAL A 36 -13.80 -12.93 15.27
C VAL A 36 -14.15 -13.04 13.79
N ASP A 37 -15.34 -13.54 13.47
CA ASP A 37 -15.82 -13.48 12.10
C ASP A 37 -15.97 -12.01 11.70
N LYS A 38 -15.46 -11.66 10.52
CA LYS A 38 -15.51 -10.30 9.96
C LYS A 38 -16.95 -9.76 9.89
N LYS A 39 -17.96 -10.63 9.74
CA LYS A 39 -19.37 -10.24 9.71
C LYS A 39 -19.90 -9.75 11.06
N GLU A 40 -19.23 -10.08 12.16
CA GLU A 40 -19.61 -9.65 13.52
C GLU A 40 -19.15 -8.22 13.82
N LEU A 41 -18.24 -7.67 13.00
CA LEU A 41 -17.75 -6.31 13.17
C LEU A 41 -18.70 -5.29 12.52
N ARG A 42 -18.89 -4.16 13.20
CA ARG A 42 -19.66 -3.01 12.70
C ARG A 42 -18.75 -1.81 12.50
N LEU A 43 -18.84 -1.17 11.34
CA LEU A 43 -18.09 0.05 11.03
C LEU A 43 -18.94 1.28 11.36
N ASP A 44 -18.45 2.15 12.25
CA ASP A 44 -18.88 3.54 12.30
C ASP A 44 -18.18 4.30 11.17
N GLN A 45 -18.93 4.61 10.10
CA GLN A 45 -18.40 5.25 8.90
C GLN A 45 -17.93 6.69 9.16
N ASN A 46 -18.55 7.39 10.13
CA ASN A 46 -18.21 8.76 10.45
C ASN A 46 -16.85 8.85 11.16
N LYS A 47 -16.52 7.82 11.95
CA LYS A 47 -15.25 7.75 12.70
C LYS A 47 -14.19 6.89 12.01
N GLY A 48 -14.57 6.04 11.06
CA GLY A 48 -13.69 5.04 10.47
C GLY A 48 -13.23 3.98 11.49
N VAL A 49 -14.06 3.70 12.50
CA VAL A 49 -13.73 2.79 13.61
C VAL A 49 -14.63 1.56 13.54
N TRP A 50 -14.02 0.39 13.63
CA TRP A 50 -14.67 -0.91 13.69
C TRP A 50 -14.92 -1.31 15.13
N PHE A 51 -16.12 -1.80 15.41
CA PHE A 51 -16.59 -2.21 16.72
C PHE A 51 -16.92 -3.70 16.73
N TYR A 52 -16.63 -4.34 17.85
CA TYR A 52 -17.11 -5.67 18.22
C TYR A 52 -17.83 -5.53 19.56
N GLN A 53 -19.08 -5.99 19.68
CA GLN A 53 -19.88 -5.84 20.90
C GLN A 53 -19.91 -4.40 21.46
N ASN A 54 -20.02 -3.41 20.56
CA ASN A 54 -20.05 -1.98 20.86
C ASN A 54 -18.76 -1.38 21.45
N VAL A 55 -17.64 -2.10 21.48
CA VAL A 55 -16.31 -1.56 21.81
C VAL A 55 -15.38 -1.53 20.59
N PRO A 56 -14.46 -0.55 20.46
CA PRO A 56 -13.49 -0.53 19.37
C PRO A 56 -12.69 -1.83 19.32
N PHE A 57 -12.67 -2.45 18.14
CA PHE A 57 -12.16 -3.81 17.98
C PHE A 57 -10.63 -3.87 18.04
N ASN A 58 -10.12 -4.85 18.78
CA ASN A 58 -8.70 -5.21 18.86
C ASN A 58 -8.57 -6.70 18.53
N GLY A 59 -7.74 -7.04 17.56
CA GLY A 59 -7.54 -8.43 17.14
C GLY A 59 -7.59 -8.63 15.63
N PHE A 60 -7.94 -9.83 15.20
CA PHE A 60 -8.02 -10.23 13.80
C PHE A 60 -9.47 -10.51 13.39
N ALA A 61 -9.93 -9.83 12.35
CA ALA A 61 -11.15 -10.23 11.65
C ALA A 61 -10.80 -11.29 10.61
N ILE A 62 -11.53 -12.40 10.62
CA ILE A 62 -11.35 -13.52 9.68
C ILE A 62 -12.63 -13.78 8.89
N SER A 63 -12.49 -14.31 7.69
CA SER A 63 -13.63 -14.85 6.93
C SER A 63 -13.19 -16.09 6.16
N TYR A 64 -14.16 -16.92 5.80
CA TYR A 64 -13.93 -18.20 5.15
C TYR A 64 -14.63 -18.25 3.79
N PHE A 65 -14.16 -19.15 2.93
CA PHE A 65 -14.90 -19.62 1.77
C PHE A 65 -15.93 -20.68 2.18
N ASP A 66 -16.83 -21.03 1.28
CA ASP A 66 -17.86 -22.06 1.51
C ASP A 66 -17.24 -23.44 1.76
N ASN A 67 -16.02 -23.68 1.28
CA ASN A 67 -15.23 -24.88 1.55
C ASN A 67 -14.46 -24.84 2.89
N ASN A 68 -14.80 -23.89 3.78
CA ASN A 68 -14.17 -23.65 5.08
C ASN A 68 -12.67 -23.27 5.03
N GLN A 69 -12.10 -22.98 3.86
CA GLN A 69 -10.74 -22.43 3.78
C GLN A 69 -10.72 -20.95 4.14
N LEU A 70 -9.63 -20.49 4.76
CA LEU A 70 -9.46 -19.10 5.16
C LEU A 70 -9.43 -18.19 3.93
N LYS A 71 -10.31 -17.19 3.88
CA LYS A 71 -10.47 -16.26 2.75
C LYS A 71 -9.76 -14.93 2.97
N GLU A 72 -9.81 -14.40 4.18
CA GLU A 72 -9.23 -13.12 4.55
C GLU A 72 -8.90 -13.09 6.04
N LYS A 73 -7.78 -12.45 6.39
CA LYS A 73 -7.36 -12.15 7.75
C LYS A 73 -6.88 -10.70 7.78
N THR A 74 -7.53 -9.88 8.59
CA THR A 74 -7.24 -8.45 8.72
C THR A 74 -7.01 -8.11 10.20
N GLY A 75 -5.89 -7.48 10.52
CA GLY A 75 -5.60 -7.00 11.88
C GLY A 75 -6.26 -5.66 12.19
N PHE A 76 -6.61 -5.45 13.45
CA PHE A 76 -7.21 -4.24 13.99
C PHE A 76 -6.58 -3.88 15.33
N TYR A 77 -6.38 -2.58 15.53
CA TYR A 77 -5.95 -1.97 16.78
C TYR A 77 -6.80 -0.72 17.05
N ASN A 78 -7.47 -0.66 18.20
CA ASN A 78 -8.42 0.39 18.59
C ASN A 78 -9.45 0.70 17.49
N GLY A 79 -10.01 -0.35 16.89
CA GLY A 79 -11.00 -0.31 15.83
C GLY A 79 -10.49 0.18 14.48
N LYS A 80 -9.20 0.46 14.32
CA LYS A 80 -8.59 0.81 13.03
C LYS A 80 -7.83 -0.38 12.48
N ARG A 81 -7.87 -0.57 11.16
CA ARG A 81 -7.07 -1.61 10.49
C ARG A 81 -5.59 -1.34 10.74
N GLN A 82 -4.88 -2.38 11.15
CA GLN A 82 -3.48 -2.33 11.52
C GLN A 82 -2.81 -3.64 11.12
N GLY A 83 -1.54 -3.60 10.73
CA GLY A 83 -0.74 -4.78 10.48
C GLY A 83 -0.98 -5.41 9.11
N ILE A 84 -0.44 -6.61 8.94
CA ILE A 84 -0.50 -7.35 7.68
C ILE A 84 -1.92 -7.87 7.45
N VAL A 85 -2.44 -7.59 6.26
CA VAL A 85 -3.65 -8.20 5.71
C VAL A 85 -3.24 -9.29 4.74
N LYS A 86 -3.90 -10.44 4.84
CA LYS A 86 -3.76 -11.53 3.87
C LYS A 86 -5.12 -11.93 3.33
N LYS A 87 -5.16 -12.22 2.03
CA LYS A 87 -6.30 -12.87 1.36
C LYS A 87 -5.79 -14.07 0.60
N TRP A 88 -6.64 -15.09 0.50
CA TRP A 88 -6.32 -16.33 -0.18
C TRP A 88 -7.29 -16.60 -1.32
N PHE A 89 -6.90 -17.49 -2.23
CA PHE A 89 -7.80 -18.15 -3.16
C PHE A 89 -8.50 -19.33 -2.46
N SER A 90 -9.58 -19.83 -3.05
CA SER A 90 -10.30 -21.03 -2.57
C SER A 90 -9.51 -22.33 -2.76
N SER A 91 -8.32 -22.25 -3.35
CA SER A 91 -7.30 -23.31 -3.40
C SER A 91 -6.42 -23.34 -2.14
N GLY A 92 -6.43 -22.27 -1.33
CA GLY A 92 -5.54 -22.07 -0.20
C GLY A 92 -4.28 -21.25 -0.53
N ASN A 93 -4.02 -20.94 -1.80
CA ASN A 93 -2.87 -20.11 -2.19
C ASN A 93 -3.07 -18.64 -1.79
N ILE A 94 -1.98 -17.95 -1.45
CA ILE A 94 -2.02 -16.52 -1.16
C ILE A 94 -2.47 -15.76 -2.42
N LYS A 95 -3.47 -14.89 -2.27
CA LYS A 95 -3.98 -14.02 -3.32
C LYS A 95 -3.45 -12.61 -3.18
N LEU A 96 -3.36 -12.13 -1.94
CA LEU A 96 -3.05 -10.75 -1.63
C LEU A 96 -2.36 -10.61 -0.27
N GLU A 97 -1.37 -9.73 -0.19
CA GLU A 97 -0.69 -9.37 1.04
C GLU A 97 -0.28 -7.89 0.99
N TYR A 98 -0.65 -7.15 2.03
CA TYR A 98 -0.33 -5.73 2.16
C TYR A 98 -0.48 -5.32 3.63
N PHE A 99 0.02 -4.14 3.99
CA PHE A 99 0.00 -3.66 5.36
C PHE A 99 -0.91 -2.45 5.53
N TYR A 100 -1.64 -2.42 6.65
CA TYR A 100 -2.34 -1.23 7.12
C TYR A 100 -1.60 -0.58 8.28
N ASN A 101 -1.42 0.73 8.18
CA ASN A 101 -1.12 1.61 9.30
C ASN A 101 -2.34 2.48 9.60
N GLN A 102 -3.05 2.21 10.69
CA GLN A 102 -4.18 3.03 11.15
C GLN A 102 -5.19 3.37 10.02
N ASN A 103 -5.75 2.35 9.37
CA ASN A 103 -6.63 2.42 8.18
C ASN A 103 -5.99 2.84 6.85
N ARG A 104 -4.72 3.24 6.81
CA ARG A 104 -4.01 3.60 5.56
C ARG A 104 -3.12 2.46 5.09
N ILE A 105 -3.15 2.15 3.79
CA ILE A 105 -2.22 1.16 3.24
C ILE A 105 -0.81 1.77 3.22
N GLU A 106 0.18 1.01 3.67
CA GLU A 106 1.57 1.46 3.72
C GLU A 106 2.50 0.38 3.16
N GLY A 107 3.54 0.81 2.43
CA GLY A 107 4.58 -0.05 1.93
C GLY A 107 4.15 -0.95 0.77
N LEU A 108 4.68 -2.18 0.75
CA LEU A 108 4.49 -3.12 -0.35
C LEU A 108 3.09 -3.72 -0.35
N TYR A 109 2.45 -3.63 -1.51
CA TYR A 109 1.22 -4.34 -1.84
C TYR A 109 1.52 -5.39 -2.89
N LYS A 110 1.32 -6.66 -2.54
CA LYS A 110 1.60 -7.80 -3.41
C LYS A 110 0.32 -8.57 -3.69
N SER A 111 0.18 -9.01 -4.94
CA SER A 111 -0.85 -9.96 -5.34
C SER A 111 -0.25 -11.09 -6.16
N TRP A 112 -0.92 -12.24 -6.15
CA TRP A 112 -0.48 -13.45 -6.84
C TRP A 112 -1.62 -14.01 -7.69
N TRP A 113 -1.23 -14.72 -8.73
CA TRP A 113 -2.09 -15.65 -9.46
C TRP A 113 -2.28 -16.91 -8.63
N ASP A 114 -3.36 -17.65 -8.92
CA ASP A 114 -3.67 -18.87 -8.15
C ASP A 114 -2.62 -19.99 -8.36
N ASN A 115 -1.82 -19.91 -9.41
CA ASN A 115 -0.65 -20.79 -9.61
C ASN A 115 0.57 -20.41 -8.74
N GLY A 116 0.44 -19.47 -7.81
CA GLY A 116 1.48 -19.02 -6.90
C GLY A 116 2.46 -17.99 -7.50
N GLN A 117 2.36 -17.67 -8.79
CA GLN A 117 3.21 -16.64 -9.40
C GLN A 117 2.73 -15.24 -9.04
N LYS A 118 3.67 -14.28 -8.94
CA LYS A 118 3.32 -12.89 -8.65
C LYS A 118 2.43 -12.33 -9.77
N SER A 119 1.35 -11.64 -9.41
CA SER A 119 0.44 -10.95 -10.33
C SER A 119 0.75 -9.46 -10.37
N SER A 120 1.00 -8.86 -9.20
CA SER A 120 1.36 -7.45 -9.10
C SER A 120 2.17 -7.12 -7.86
N GLU A 121 2.93 -6.03 -7.96
CA GLU A 121 3.68 -5.41 -6.87
C GLU A 121 3.56 -3.90 -7.01
N LEU A 122 3.05 -3.26 -5.95
CA LEU A 122 2.82 -1.83 -5.87
C LEU A 122 3.42 -1.31 -4.57
N ILE A 123 3.74 -0.02 -4.52
CA ILE A 123 4.21 0.66 -3.31
C ILE A 123 3.18 1.73 -2.96
N TYR A 124 2.79 1.77 -1.70
CA TYR A 124 1.92 2.80 -1.12
C TYR A 124 2.66 3.59 -0.05
N THR A 125 2.39 4.88 0.02
CA THR A 125 2.82 5.76 1.09
C THR A 125 1.62 6.58 1.54
N ASN A 126 1.27 6.50 2.82
CA ASN A 126 0.10 7.15 3.41
C ASN A 126 -1.21 6.86 2.66
N GLY A 127 -1.39 5.63 2.18
CA GLY A 127 -2.56 5.20 1.42
C GLY A 127 -2.58 5.62 -0.05
N VAL A 128 -1.55 6.32 -0.54
CA VAL A 128 -1.43 6.75 -1.94
C VAL A 128 -0.35 5.94 -2.65
N GLN A 129 -0.64 5.46 -3.86
CA GLN A 129 0.36 4.72 -4.65
C GLN A 129 1.53 5.65 -5.01
N ASN A 130 2.75 5.24 -4.67
CA ASN A 130 3.95 6.03 -4.88
C ASN A 130 5.16 5.12 -5.13
N GLY A 131 5.75 5.20 -6.32
CA GLY A 131 6.88 4.38 -6.76
C GLY A 131 6.56 3.51 -7.98
N ILE A 132 7.29 2.41 -8.11
CA ILE A 132 7.18 1.51 -9.26
C ILE A 132 6.07 0.49 -9.03
N GLU A 133 5.16 0.40 -9.98
CA GLU A 133 4.20 -0.70 -10.11
C GLU A 133 4.69 -1.70 -11.15
N LYS A 134 4.60 -2.98 -10.82
CA LYS A 134 4.87 -4.08 -11.73
C LYS A 134 3.66 -5.00 -11.79
N LYS A 135 3.36 -5.50 -12.98
CA LYS A 135 2.38 -6.58 -13.21
C LYS A 135 2.96 -7.65 -14.08
N TRP A 136 2.56 -8.89 -13.84
CA TRP A 136 3.02 -10.06 -14.58
C TRP A 136 1.85 -10.88 -15.08
N TYR A 137 2.07 -11.60 -16.18
CA TYR A 137 1.18 -12.64 -16.67
C TYR A 137 1.22 -13.88 -15.75
N PRO A 138 0.22 -14.78 -15.85
CA PRO A 138 0.27 -16.06 -15.14
C PRO A 138 1.48 -16.93 -15.51
N SER A 139 2.10 -16.69 -16.66
CA SER A 139 3.36 -17.32 -17.09
C SER A 139 4.61 -16.75 -16.40
N GLY A 140 4.48 -15.65 -15.64
CA GLY A 140 5.57 -15.02 -14.88
C GLY A 140 6.32 -13.98 -15.69
N LYS A 141 5.98 -13.81 -16.96
CA LYS A 141 6.50 -12.74 -17.82
C LYS A 141 5.97 -11.38 -17.38
N ILE A 142 6.82 -10.36 -17.44
CA ILE A 142 6.42 -8.99 -17.11
C ILE A 142 5.38 -8.51 -18.14
N ALA A 143 4.23 -8.07 -17.65
CA ALA A 143 3.17 -7.51 -18.46
C ALA A 143 3.24 -5.98 -18.51
N LYS A 144 3.61 -5.36 -17.38
CA LYS A 144 3.57 -3.91 -17.23
C LYS A 144 4.54 -3.42 -16.16
N ILE A 145 5.20 -2.30 -16.43
CA ILE A 145 5.92 -1.49 -15.45
C ILE A 145 5.41 -0.06 -15.56
N ARG A 146 5.02 0.53 -14.42
CA ARG A 146 4.63 1.92 -14.33
C ARG A 146 5.40 2.66 -13.25
N ASN A 147 5.79 3.90 -13.54
CA ASN A 147 6.30 4.82 -12.54
C ASN A 147 5.17 5.76 -12.12
N VAL A 148 4.87 5.80 -10.82
CA VAL A 148 3.76 6.55 -10.24
C VAL A 148 4.28 7.46 -9.13
N LEU A 149 3.83 8.72 -9.12
CA LEU A 149 4.10 9.70 -8.06
C LEU A 149 2.78 10.30 -7.60
N ASN A 150 2.50 10.22 -6.29
CA ASN A 150 1.26 10.73 -5.70
C ASN A 150 -0.01 10.25 -6.43
N GLY A 151 -0.05 8.95 -6.76
CA GLY A 151 -1.17 8.31 -7.45
C GLY A 151 -1.29 8.61 -8.94
N LYS A 152 -0.38 9.40 -9.53
CA LYS A 152 -0.39 9.76 -10.95
C LYS A 152 0.84 9.21 -11.67
N GLU A 153 0.70 8.86 -12.94
CA GLU A 153 1.84 8.41 -13.75
C GLU A 153 2.88 9.52 -13.87
N ASN A 154 4.14 9.19 -13.59
CA ASN A 154 5.27 10.11 -13.64
C ASN A 154 6.55 9.33 -13.98
N GLY A 155 7.18 9.64 -15.11
CA GLY A 155 8.29 8.90 -15.68
C GLY A 155 7.85 7.86 -16.72
N LEU A 156 8.72 6.88 -16.98
CA LEU A 156 8.53 5.90 -18.06
C LEU A 156 7.47 4.84 -17.72
N GLN A 157 6.66 4.50 -18.71
CA GLN A 157 5.61 3.50 -18.64
C GLN A 157 5.84 2.49 -19.76
N LYS A 158 5.90 1.20 -19.42
CA LYS A 158 6.11 0.12 -20.39
C LYS A 158 5.09 -0.99 -20.20
N ALA A 159 4.65 -1.57 -21.30
CA ALA A 159 3.85 -2.79 -21.28
C ALA A 159 4.17 -3.69 -22.47
N TRP A 160 4.14 -4.99 -22.21
CA TRP A 160 4.47 -6.04 -23.16
C TRP A 160 3.28 -6.98 -23.31
N LEU A 161 3.08 -7.50 -24.51
CA LEU A 161 2.22 -8.65 -24.74
C LEU A 161 2.90 -9.90 -24.16
N GLU A 162 2.14 -10.97 -23.95
CA GLU A 162 2.69 -12.19 -23.33
C GLU A 162 3.76 -12.90 -24.19
N ASN A 163 3.77 -12.65 -25.50
CA ASN A 163 4.86 -13.07 -26.39
C ASN A 163 6.14 -12.23 -26.25
N GLY A 164 6.19 -11.27 -25.32
CA GLY A 164 7.32 -10.40 -25.07
C GLY A 164 7.36 -9.13 -25.93
N LYS A 165 6.43 -8.95 -26.87
CA LYS A 165 6.40 -7.76 -27.74
C LYS A 165 6.00 -6.53 -26.94
N LEU A 166 6.88 -5.52 -26.92
CA LEU A 166 6.57 -4.20 -26.38
C LEU A 166 5.42 -3.56 -27.18
N TYR A 167 4.35 -3.16 -26.50
CA TYR A 167 3.19 -2.52 -27.14
C TYR A 167 2.82 -1.16 -26.52
N VAL A 168 3.42 -0.81 -25.37
CA VAL A 168 3.34 0.52 -24.74
C VAL A 168 4.75 0.92 -24.31
N ASN A 169 5.15 2.13 -24.67
CA ASN A 169 6.41 2.75 -24.27
C ASN A 169 6.28 4.28 -24.36
N TYR A 170 5.89 4.92 -23.26
CA TYR A 170 5.79 6.38 -23.18
C TYR A 170 6.31 6.90 -21.85
N GLU A 171 6.63 8.18 -21.80
CA GLU A 171 6.97 8.91 -20.59
C GLU A 171 5.82 9.85 -20.22
N ALA A 172 5.38 9.82 -18.96
CA ALA A 172 4.47 10.80 -18.39
C ALA A 172 5.27 11.87 -17.65
N LYS A 173 5.17 13.13 -18.04
CA LYS A 173 5.89 14.24 -17.39
C LYS A 173 5.00 15.48 -17.35
N ASN A 174 4.83 16.05 -16.15
CA ASN A 174 4.02 17.25 -15.93
C ASN A 174 2.59 17.15 -16.53
N GLY A 175 1.95 15.98 -16.37
CA GLY A 175 0.61 15.71 -16.90
C GLY A 175 0.53 15.47 -18.41
N ARG A 176 1.66 15.54 -19.14
CA ARG A 176 1.75 15.25 -20.57
C ARG A 176 2.37 13.87 -20.82
N VAL A 177 2.06 13.30 -21.97
CA VAL A 177 2.54 11.98 -22.39
C VAL A 177 3.39 12.12 -23.65
N TYR A 178 4.56 11.48 -23.64
CA TYR A 178 5.53 11.48 -24.74
C TYR A 178 5.86 10.05 -25.15
N GLY A 179 5.58 9.69 -26.40
CA GLY A 179 5.88 8.37 -26.93
C GLY A 179 4.65 7.51 -27.20
N LEU A 180 4.84 6.20 -27.23
CA LEU A 180 3.90 5.23 -27.77
C LEU A 180 2.92 4.72 -26.68
N ARG A 181 1.66 5.17 -26.70
CA ARG A 181 0.63 4.69 -25.75
C ARG A 181 0.04 3.32 -26.10
N ARG A 182 0.01 2.95 -27.38
CA ARG A 182 -0.48 1.66 -27.88
C ARG A 182 -0.03 1.50 -29.33
N ALA A 183 0.71 0.44 -29.65
CA ALA A 183 1.00 0.08 -31.04
C ALA A 183 0.06 -1.02 -31.52
N ASN A 184 -0.85 -0.69 -32.45
CA ASN A 184 -1.24 -1.65 -33.47
C ASN A 184 -0.19 -1.50 -34.58
N LYS A 185 0.62 -2.53 -34.89
CA LYS A 185 1.52 -2.43 -36.04
C LYS A 185 0.64 -2.41 -37.30
N CYS A 186 0.53 -1.27 -37.97
CA CYS A 186 -0.18 -1.19 -39.26
C CYS A 186 0.56 -1.96 -40.37
N TYR A 187 1.86 -2.21 -40.21
CA TYR A 187 2.67 -3.09 -41.06
C TYR A 187 3.99 -3.41 -40.36
N GLN A 188 4.55 -4.61 -40.54
CA GLN A 188 5.91 -4.94 -40.09
C GLN A 188 6.82 -4.89 -41.32
N LEU A 189 7.78 -3.96 -41.34
CA LEU A 189 8.80 -3.93 -42.39
C LEU A 189 9.62 -5.23 -42.28
N LYS A 190 9.67 -6.01 -43.37
CA LYS A 190 10.30 -7.35 -43.38
C LYS A 190 11.76 -7.37 -42.89
N ASN A 191 12.45 -6.23 -42.91
CA ASN A 191 13.89 -6.13 -42.65
C ASN A 191 14.25 -5.15 -41.50
N GLU A 192 13.34 -4.89 -40.57
CA GLU A 192 13.64 -4.01 -39.42
C GLU A 192 14.59 -4.69 -38.42
N LYS A 193 15.85 -4.22 -38.33
CA LYS A 193 16.77 -4.58 -37.25
C LYS A 193 16.59 -3.62 -36.08
N LEU A 194 16.06 -4.12 -34.96
CA LEU A 194 15.97 -3.36 -33.71
C LEU A 194 17.30 -3.44 -32.97
N VAL A 195 17.91 -2.29 -32.70
CA VAL A 195 19.12 -2.18 -31.87
C VAL A 195 18.70 -1.64 -30.50
N GLU A 196 18.80 -2.47 -29.46
CA GLU A 196 18.57 -2.03 -28.08
C GLU A 196 19.86 -1.45 -27.51
N TYR A 197 19.85 -0.17 -27.18
CA TYR A 197 20.94 0.47 -26.45
C TYR A 197 20.74 0.26 -24.95
N VAL A 198 21.54 -0.62 -24.36
CA VAL A 198 21.65 -0.72 -22.90
C VAL A 198 22.51 0.45 -22.44
N LYS A 199 21.94 1.37 -21.63
CA LYS A 199 22.75 2.37 -20.93
C LYS A 199 23.64 1.64 -19.92
N LYS A 200 24.96 1.73 -20.12
CA LYS A 200 25.98 1.36 -19.12
C LYS A 200 25.92 2.29 -17.92
#